data_AF-A0A845W2G8-F1
#
_entry.id   AF-A0A845W2G8-F1
#
_cell.length_a   1.000
_cell.length_b   1.000
_cell.length_c   1.000
_cell.angle_alpha   90.00
_cell.angle_beta   90.00
_cell.angle_gamma   90.00
#
_symmetry.space_group_name_H-M   'P 1'
#
loop_
_entity.id
_entity.type
_entity.pdbx_description
1 polymer ?
#
loop_
_entity_poly.entity_id
_entity_poly.type
_entity_poly.pdbx_seq_one_letter_code
_entity_poly.pdbx_strand_id
1 'polypeptide(L)'
;SSLEAPTASKQAIIDFFYNLIEGAVDDKDHRGCLLTNTAVELCPHDPQTKSRITANLRSVENAFKKALSTAREQGEITTNHDLQALAQYFTSSIQGLRVISKVNPDPETLRTIVKVILSVLD
;
A
#
# COMPACT_ATOMS: atom_id res chain seq x y z
N SER A 1 -2.32 -11.05 4.15
CA SER A 1 -1.51 -9.82 4.27
C SER A 1 -1.27 -9.52 5.75
N SER A 2 -0.15 -8.90 6.16
CA SER A 2 0.07 -8.44 7.54
C SER A 2 -1.06 -7.52 8.05
N LEU A 3 -1.70 -6.79 7.13
CA LEU A 3 -2.86 -5.91 7.41
C LEU A 3 -4.18 -6.65 7.69
N GLU A 4 -4.29 -7.94 7.39
CA GLU A 4 -5.51 -8.72 7.62
C GLU A 4 -5.55 -9.35 9.02
N ALA A 5 -4.43 -9.30 9.75
CA ALA A 5 -4.35 -9.81 11.11
C ALA A 5 -5.36 -9.07 12.02
N PRO A 6 -6.06 -9.77 12.92
CA PRO A 6 -6.97 -9.13 13.88
C PRO A 6 -6.28 -8.07 14.75
N THR A 7 -4.97 -8.23 14.98
CA THR A 7 -4.11 -7.37 15.78
C THR A 7 -3.31 -6.36 14.93
N ALA A 8 -3.66 -6.16 13.66
CA ALA A 8 -2.94 -5.23 12.80
C ALA A 8 -2.97 -3.81 13.41
N SER A 9 -1.78 -3.24 13.60
CA SER A 9 -1.52 -1.91 14.14
C SER A 9 -0.39 -1.22 13.33
N LYS A 10 0.38 -0.29 13.91
CA LYS A 10 1.48 0.43 13.23
C LYS A 10 2.48 -0.54 12.61
N GLN A 11 2.88 -1.60 13.34
CA GLN A 11 3.88 -2.54 12.84
C GLN A 11 3.40 -3.29 11.59
N ALA A 12 2.11 -3.65 11.51
CA ALA A 12 1.56 -4.32 10.34
C ALA A 12 1.62 -3.45 9.07
N ILE A 13 1.47 -2.13 9.21
CA ILE A 13 1.62 -1.16 8.12
C ILE A 13 3.08 -1.10 7.67
N ILE A 14 4.00 -1.00 8.62
CA ILE A 14 5.45 -0.98 8.36
C ILE A 14 5.87 -2.26 7.61
N ASP A 15 5.50 -3.42 8.15
CA ASP A 15 5.81 -4.73 7.56
C ASP A 15 5.20 -4.86 6.16
N PHE A 16 3.99 -4.34 5.95
CA PHE A 16 3.36 -4.39 4.63
C PHE A 16 4.21 -3.67 3.57
N PHE A 17 4.71 -2.47 3.86
CA PHE A 17 5.56 -1.73 2.92
C PHE A 17 6.91 -2.40 2.71
N TYR A 18 7.52 -2.94 3.76
CA TYR A 18 8.82 -3.62 3.61
C TYR A 18 8.70 -4.97 2.88
N ASN A 19 7.66 -5.76 3.16
CA ASN A 19 7.40 -7.00 2.41
C ASN A 19 7.09 -6.72 0.93
N LEU A 20 6.47 -5.56 0.64
CA LEU A 20 6.20 -5.14 -0.74
C LEU A 20 7.50 -4.87 -1.51
N ILE A 21 8.53 -4.28 -0.88
CA ILE A 21 9.82 -4.07 -1.55
C ILE A 21 10.59 -5.38 -1.71
N GLU A 22 10.55 -6.28 -0.71
CA GLU A 22 11.23 -7.58 -0.80
C GLU A 22 10.68 -8.41 -1.96
N GLY A 23 9.34 -8.50 -2.06
CA GLY A 23 8.70 -9.18 -3.18
C GLY A 23 8.99 -8.54 -4.55
N ALA A 24 9.24 -7.24 -4.61
CA ALA A 24 9.59 -6.55 -5.86
C ALA A 24 11.06 -6.75 -6.26
N VAL A 25 11.97 -6.84 -5.29
CA VAL A 25 13.40 -7.13 -5.51
C VAL A 25 13.60 -8.58 -5.93
N ASP A 26 12.81 -9.50 -5.37
CA ASP A 26 12.87 -10.93 -5.71
C ASP A 26 12.12 -11.30 -7.01
N ASP A 27 11.29 -10.40 -7.55
CA ASP A 27 10.58 -10.58 -8.83
C ASP A 27 11.54 -10.41 -10.03
N LYS A 28 12.29 -11.47 -10.32
CA LYS A 28 13.24 -11.56 -11.45
C LYS A 28 12.59 -11.35 -12.82
N ASP A 29 11.29 -11.57 -12.93
CA ASP A 29 10.53 -11.43 -14.18
C ASP A 29 9.90 -10.04 -14.33
N HIS A 30 10.01 -9.17 -13.31
CA HIS A 30 9.44 -7.81 -13.26
C HIS A 30 7.98 -7.75 -13.72
N ARG A 31 7.19 -8.77 -13.37
CA ARG A 31 5.81 -8.96 -13.86
C ARG A 31 4.91 -7.84 -13.36
N GLY A 32 5.32 -7.17 -12.28
CA GLY A 32 4.61 -6.05 -11.69
C GLY A 32 3.28 -6.49 -11.08
N CYS A 33 2.52 -5.54 -10.53
CA CYS A 33 1.24 -5.87 -9.93
C CYS A 33 0.14 -5.97 -11.00
N LEU A 34 -0.42 -7.17 -11.17
CA LEU A 34 -1.56 -7.43 -12.06
C LEU A 34 -2.70 -6.43 -11.84
N LEU A 35 -2.94 -6.04 -10.59
CA LEU A 35 -3.98 -5.07 -10.23
C LEU A 35 -3.69 -3.68 -10.81
N THR A 36 -2.46 -3.18 -10.71
CA THR A 36 -2.08 -1.86 -11.23
C THR A 36 -2.12 -1.82 -12.76
N ASN A 37 -1.58 -2.85 -13.43
CA ASN A 37 -1.59 -2.92 -14.89
C ASN A 37 -3.03 -3.01 -15.42
N THR A 38 -3.85 -3.90 -14.83
CA THR A 38 -5.28 -4.04 -15.17
C THR A 38 -6.04 -2.73 -14.94
N ALA A 39 -5.73 -2.00 -13.87
CA ALA A 39 -6.36 -0.72 -13.57
C ALA A 39 -6.07 0.34 -14.65
N VAL A 40 -4.86 0.34 -15.22
CA VAL A 40 -4.43 1.30 -16.24
C VAL A 40 -4.95 0.91 -17.62
N GLU A 41 -4.85 -0.37 -17.98
CA GLU A 41 -5.11 -0.85 -19.35
C GLU A 41 -6.58 -1.16 -19.62
N LEU A 42 -7.29 -1.76 -18.66
CA LEU A 42 -8.62 -2.33 -18.89
C LEU A 42 -9.77 -1.49 -18.30
N CYS A 43 -9.58 -0.83 -17.16
CA CYS A 43 -10.65 -0.01 -16.56
C CYS A 43 -11.23 1.10 -17.46
N PRO A 44 -10.46 1.75 -18.37
CA PRO A 44 -11.04 2.74 -19.28
C PRO A 44 -12.06 2.17 -20.27
N HIS A 45 -11.97 0.86 -20.55
CA HIS A 45 -12.71 0.20 -21.63
C HIS A 45 -13.66 -0.90 -21.13
N ASP A 46 -13.50 -1.37 -19.90
CA ASP A 46 -14.33 -2.41 -19.29
C ASP A 46 -14.90 -1.98 -17.91
N PRO A 47 -16.18 -1.58 -17.87
CA PRO A 47 -16.86 -1.19 -16.64
C PRO A 47 -16.93 -2.30 -15.57
N GLN A 48 -16.98 -3.57 -15.97
CA GLN A 48 -17.03 -4.69 -15.03
C GLN A 48 -15.69 -4.86 -14.33
N THR A 49 -14.59 -4.78 -15.09
CA THR A 49 -13.23 -4.77 -14.54
C THR A 49 -13.01 -3.55 -13.65
N LYS A 50 -13.47 -2.36 -14.06
CA LYS A 50 -13.40 -1.15 -13.22
C LYS A 50 -14.08 -1.33 -11.86
N SER A 51 -15.26 -1.95 -11.83
CA SER A 51 -15.98 -2.23 -10.58
C SER A 51 -15.17 -3.15 -9.65
N ARG A 52 -14.60 -4.23 -10.19
CA ARG A 52 -13.77 -5.19 -9.43
C ARG A 52 -12.50 -4.54 -8.88
N ILE A 53 -11.80 -3.75 -9.69
CA ILE A 53 -10.60 -3.02 -9.27
C ILE A 53 -10.94 -2.00 -8.18
N THR A 54 -12.05 -1.27 -8.33
CA THR A 54 -12.52 -0.30 -7.32
C THR A 54 -12.82 -1.00 -5.98
N ALA A 55 -13.49 -2.16 -6.01
CA ALA A 55 -13.77 -2.93 -4.81
C ALA A 55 -12.48 -3.42 -4.11
N ASN A 56 -11.49 -3.86 -4.88
CA ASN A 56 -10.20 -4.27 -4.33
C ASN A 56 -9.44 -3.10 -3.70
N LEU A 57 -9.39 -1.93 -4.36
CA LEU A 57 -8.75 -0.74 -3.79
C LEU A 57 -9.43 -0.31 -2.49
N ARG A 58 -10.76 -0.33 -2.44
CA ARG A 58 -11.52 -0.06 -1.21
C ARG A 58 -11.22 -1.07 -0.09
N SER A 59 -11.04 -2.35 -0.43
CA SER A 59 -10.67 -3.38 0.54
C SER A 59 -9.32 -3.08 1.18
N VAL A 60 -8.32 -2.71 0.36
CA VAL A 60 -6.98 -2.32 0.84
C VAL A 60 -7.05 -1.06 1.72
N GLU A 61 -7.79 -0.05 1.28
CA GLU A 61 -8.01 1.19 2.03
C GLU A 61 -8.65 0.90 3.40
N ASN A 62 -9.67 0.04 3.44
CA ASN A 62 -10.31 -0.36 4.69
C ASN A 62 -9.35 -1.11 5.63
N ALA A 63 -8.48 -1.96 5.09
CA ALA A 63 -7.48 -2.68 5.89
C ALA A 63 -6.47 -1.70 6.52
N PHE A 64 -5.97 -0.72 5.76
CA PHE A 64 -5.12 0.34 6.30
C PHE A 64 -5.84 1.17 7.37
N LYS A 65 -7.08 1.60 7.10
CA LYS A 65 -7.86 2.38 8.06
C LYS A 65 -8.05 1.64 9.37
N LYS A 66 -8.34 0.33 9.31
CA LYS A 66 -8.48 -0.50 10.51
C LYS A 66 -7.17 -0.56 11.30
N ALA A 67 -6.05 -0.85 10.64
CA ALA A 67 -4.75 -0.90 11.30
C ALA A 67 -4.35 0.45 11.92
N LEU A 68 -4.64 1.55 11.22
CA LEU A 68 -4.45 2.91 11.70
C LEU A 68 -5.30 3.24 12.94
N SER A 69 -6.56 2.80 12.98
CA SER A 69 -7.44 2.98 14.15
C SER A 69 -6.86 2.27 15.36
N THR A 70 -6.50 0.99 15.20
CA THR A 70 -5.85 0.20 16.25
C THR A 70 -4.59 0.88 16.76
N ALA A 71 -3.72 1.33 15.86
CA ALA A 71 -2.46 2.00 16.20
C ALA A 71 -2.69 3.29 17.01
N ARG A 72 -3.70 4.08 16.64
CA ARG A 72 -4.08 5.31 17.37
C ARG A 72 -4.62 5.00 18.75
N GLU A 73 -5.51 4.01 18.84
CA GLU A 73 -6.09 3.56 20.12
C GLU A 73 -5.01 3.05 21.09
N GLN A 74 -3.95 2.44 20.55
CA GLN A 74 -2.79 1.95 21.31
C GLN A 74 -1.72 3.03 21.58
N GLY A 75 -1.88 4.24 21.04
CA GLY A 75 -0.92 5.33 21.19
C GLY A 75 0.40 5.14 20.43
N GLU A 76 0.42 4.27 19.40
CA GLU A 76 1.62 3.98 18.60
C GLU A 76 1.93 5.07 17.56
N ILE A 77 0.91 5.84 17.16
CA ILE A 77 1.01 6.92 16.16
C ILE A 77 0.62 8.25 16.79
N THR A 78 1.40 9.28 16.49
CA THR A 78 1.24 10.66 17.01
C THR A 78 0.63 11.62 16.00
N THR A 79 0.46 11.17 14.76
CA THR A 79 -0.12 11.94 13.67
C THR A 79 -1.56 12.42 13.93
N ASN A 80 -1.80 13.69 13.63
CA ASN A 80 -3.12 14.34 13.68
C ASN A 80 -3.89 14.26 12.36
N HIS A 81 -3.36 13.55 11.36
CA HIS A 81 -4.07 13.37 10.10
C HIS A 81 -5.35 12.54 10.28
N ASP A 82 -6.32 12.80 9.40
CA ASP A 82 -7.52 11.97 9.31
C ASP A 82 -7.15 10.54 8.87
N LEU A 83 -7.72 9.52 9.51
CA LEU A 83 -7.36 8.13 9.23
C LEU A 83 -7.84 7.65 7.87
N GLN A 84 -8.94 8.21 7.34
CA GLN A 84 -9.37 7.90 5.99
C GLN A 84 -8.36 8.47 5.00
N ALA A 85 -7.94 9.72 5.19
CA ALA A 85 -6.95 10.36 4.34
C ALA A 85 -5.60 9.61 4.36
N LEU A 86 -5.13 9.15 5.52
CA LEU A 86 -3.94 8.31 5.64
C LEU A 86 -4.10 6.96 4.92
N ALA A 87 -5.25 6.31 5.07
CA ALA A 87 -5.52 5.04 4.38
C ALA A 87 -5.54 5.20 2.86
N GLN A 88 -6.10 6.30 2.36
CA GLN A 88 -6.08 6.67 0.94
C GLN A 88 -4.66 6.95 0.47
N TYR A 89 -3.90 7.72 1.25
CA TYR A 89 -2.49 8.01 0.97
C TYR A 89 -1.65 6.73 0.87
N PHE A 90 -1.79 5.79 1.81
CA PHE A 90 -1.08 4.52 1.75
C PHE A 90 -1.54 3.68 0.55
N THR A 91 -2.85 3.62 0.29
CA THR A 91 -3.39 2.93 -0.88
C THR A 91 -2.85 3.50 -2.20
N SER A 92 -2.70 4.81 -2.32
CA SER A 92 -2.08 5.43 -3.51
C SER A 92 -0.57 5.18 -3.55
N SER A 93 0.10 5.30 -2.41
CA SER A 93 1.56 5.16 -2.30
C SER A 93 2.02 3.75 -2.69
N ILE A 94 1.26 2.71 -2.32
CA ILE A 94 1.59 1.34 -2.72
C ILE A 94 1.50 1.15 -4.24
N GLN A 95 0.58 1.85 -4.93
CA GLN A 95 0.49 1.76 -6.39
C GLN A 95 1.66 2.49 -7.05
N GLY A 96 2.01 3.68 -6.53
CA GLY A 96 3.20 4.40 -6.97
C GLY A 96 4.47 3.56 -6.80
N LEU A 97 4.65 2.94 -5.63
CA LEU A 97 5.81 2.11 -5.34
C LEU A 97 5.92 0.91 -6.28
N ARG A 98 4.79 0.25 -6.60
CA ARG A 98 4.74 -0.85 -7.58
C ARG A 98 5.13 -0.43 -8.99
N VAL A 99 4.80 0.80 -9.39
CA VAL A 99 5.22 1.34 -10.69
C VAL A 99 6.72 1.63 -10.66
N ILE A 100 7.21 2.31 -9.62
CA ILE A 100 8.63 2.64 -9.50
C ILE A 100 9.50 1.39 -9.43
N SER A 101 9.10 0.37 -8.67
CA SER A 101 9.87 -0.88 -8.55
C SER A 101 10.03 -1.62 -9.88
N LYS A 102 9.10 -1.43 -10.83
CA LYS A 102 9.22 -1.98 -12.18
C LYS A 102 10.22 -1.22 -13.05
N VAL A 103 10.33 0.09 -12.84
CA VAL A 103 11.21 0.97 -13.64
C VAL A 103 12.63 1.01 -13.06
N ASN A 104 12.74 1.03 -11.73
CA ASN A 104 13.98 1.08 -10.98
C ASN A 104 13.83 0.19 -9.72
N PRO A 105 14.23 -1.09 -9.78
CA PRO A 105 14.14 -2.01 -8.65
C PRO A 105 15.25 -1.80 -7.59
N ASP A 106 15.97 -0.68 -7.61
CA ASP A 106 17.02 -0.37 -6.63
C ASP A 106 16.47 -0.40 -5.18
N PRO A 107 16.90 -1.36 -4.34
CA PRO A 107 16.37 -1.52 -2.99
C PRO A 107 16.55 -0.27 -2.12
N GLU A 108 17.64 0.47 -2.29
CA GLU A 108 17.92 1.67 -1.50
C GLU A 108 16.97 2.83 -1.85
N THR A 109 16.70 3.02 -3.14
CA THR A 109 15.69 3.98 -3.62
C THR A 109 14.31 3.63 -3.05
N LEU A 110 13.88 2.37 -3.18
CA LEU A 110 12.56 1.93 -2.71
C LEU A 110 12.44 2.06 -1.17
N ARG A 111 13.48 1.70 -0.42
CA ARG A 111 13.53 1.90 1.04
C ARG A 111 13.43 3.37 1.42
N THR A 112 14.10 4.25 0.68
CA THR A 112 14.05 5.71 0.94
C THR A 112 12.64 6.25 0.75
N ILE A 113 11.95 5.83 -0.31
CA ILE A 113 10.55 6.20 -0.55
C ILE A 113 9.65 5.68 0.59
N VAL A 114 9.80 4.41 0.99
CA VAL A 114 9.05 3.80 2.09
C VAL A 114 9.27 4.53 3.41
N LYS A 115 10.50 4.95 3.73
CA LYS A 115 10.78 5.75 4.94
C LYS A 115 10.00 7.06 4.96
N VAL A 116 9.94 7.77 3.83
CA VAL A 116 9.15 9.02 3.73
C VAL A 116 7.65 8.72 3.85
N ILE A 117 7.16 7.67 3.19
CA ILE A 117 5.75 7.25 3.31
C ILE A 117 5.39 6.98 4.77
N LEU A 118 6.23 6.25 5.50
CA LEU A 118 5.96 5.88 6.89
C LEU A 118 6.11 7.04 7.88
N SER A 119 6.86 8.09 7.54
CA SER A 119 7.06 9.26 8.41
C SER A 119 5.76 10.03 8.73
N VAL A 120 4.71 9.87 7.92
CA VAL A 120 3.41 10.52 8.16
C VAL A 120 2.65 9.94 9.37
N LEU A 121 3.15 8.84 9.94
CA LEU A 121 2.60 8.21 11.15
C LEU A 121 3.05 8.90 12.43
N ASP A 122 4.11 9.70 12.36
CA ASP A 122 4.73 10.39 13.49
C ASP A 122 4.29 11.87 13.57
#